data_AF-G2XNM8-F1
#
_entry.id   AF-G2XNM8-F1
#
_cell.length_a   1.000
_cell.length_b   1.000
_cell.length_c   1.000
_cell.angle_alpha   90.00
_cell.angle_beta   90.00
_cell.angle_gamma   90.00
#
_symmetry.space_group_name_H-M   'P 1'
#
loop_
_entity.id
_entity.type
_entity.pdbx_description
1 polymer ?
#
loop_
_entity_poly.entity_id
_entity_poly.type
_entity_poly.pdbx_seq_one_letter_code
_entity_poly.pdbx_strand_id
1 'polypeptide(L)' 'MAIREAYEKREIVEIKWIDGESNPADAMTKSKPCQALKDLVDNNTITIKVTEWVDRD' A
#
# COMPACT_ATOMS: atom_id res chain seq x y z
N MET A 1 -1.88 -7.46 15.42
CA MET A 1 -2.91 -6.62 16.05
C MET A 1 -2.43 -5.18 16.03
N ALA A 2 -2.68 -4.42 14.97
CA ALA A 2 -2.22 -3.02 14.92
C ALA A 2 -3.20 -2.13 14.15
N ILE A 3 -3.57 -2.54 12.93
CA ILE A 3 -4.45 -1.73 12.08
C ILE A 3 -5.86 -1.57 12.68
N ARG A 4 -6.45 -2.66 13.21
CA ARG A 4 -7.77 -2.60 13.83
C ARG A 4 -7.80 -1.70 15.07
N GLU A 5 -6.80 -1.80 15.94
CA GLU A 5 -6.71 -0.96 17.14
C GLU A 5 -6.48 0.52 16.78
N ALA A 6 -5.58 0.80 15.82
CA ALA A 6 -5.33 2.15 15.34
C ALA A 6 -6.58 2.75 14.68
N TYR A 7 -7.34 1.95 13.93
CA TYR A 7 -8.65 2.34 13.43
C TYR A 7 -9.61 2.64 14.58
N GLU A 8 -9.78 1.75 15.56
CA GLU A 8 -10.67 1.96 16.72
C GLU A 8 -10.28 3.21 17.55
N LYS A 9 -8.98 3.47 17.73
CA LYS A 9 -8.42 4.66 18.41
C LYS A 9 -8.48 5.95 17.58
N ARG A 10 -8.92 5.89 16.31
CA ARG A 10 -8.96 7.02 15.37
C ARG A 10 -7.57 7.58 15.02
N GLU A 11 -6.55 6.74 15.08
CA GLU A 11 -5.19 7.06 14.63
C GLU A 11 -5.05 6.91 13.10
N ILE A 12 -5.94 6.13 12.48
CA ILE A 12 -6.05 5.97 11.02
C ILE A 12 -7.46 6.36 10.60
N VAL A 13 -7.56 7.23 9.60
CA VAL A 13 -8.84 7.71 9.04
C VAL A 13 -9.20 7.03 7.72
N GLU A 14 -8.18 6.64 6.94
CA GLU A 14 -8.37 6.05 5.62
C GLU A 14 -7.58 4.74 5.50
N ILE A 15 -8.22 3.72 4.93
CA ILE A 15 -7.57 2.45 4.57
C ILE A 15 -7.84 2.20 3.09
N LYS A 16 -6.77 2.01 2.31
CA LYS A 16 -6.81 1.67 0.88
C LYS A 16 -6.23 0.28 0.66
N TRP A 17 -6.96 -0.56 -0.06
CA TRP A 17 -6.46 -1.83 -0.57
C TRP A 17 -5.83 -1.59 -1.93
N ILE A 18 -4.63 -2.14 -2.12
CA ILE A 18 -3.91 -2.08 -3.38
C ILE A 18 -3.80 -3.49 -3.96
N ASP A 19 -3.78 -3.60 -5.29
CA ASP A 19 -3.57 -4.89 -5.93
C ASP A 19 -2.14 -5.40 -5.68
N GLY A 20 -1.96 -6.72 -5.72
CA GLY A 20 -0.67 -7.34 -5.47
C GLY A 20 0.39 -7.04 -6.53
N GLU A 21 -0.01 -6.78 -7.79
CA GLU A 21 0.96 -6.54 -8.87
C GLU A 21 1.62 -5.16 -8.76
N SER A 22 0.93 -4.18 -8.16
CA SER A 22 1.47 -2.85 -7.89
C SER A 22 2.00 -2.67 -6.45
N ASN A 23 2.07 -3.73 -5.64
CA ASN A 23 2.55 -3.64 -4.26
C ASN A 23 4.09 -3.66 -4.17
N PRO A 24 4.75 -2.54 -3.79
CA PRO A 24 6.21 -2.47 -3.71
C PRO A 24 6.77 -3.34 -2.57
N ALA A 25 6.05 -3.44 -1.45
CA ALA A 25 6.50 -4.16 -0.27
C ALA A 25 6.47 -5.67 -0.51
N ASP A 26 5.44 -6.15 -1.20
CA ASP A 26 5.37 -7.53 -1.68
C ASP A 26 6.53 -7.84 -2.65
N ALA A 27 6.75 -6.96 -3.65
CA ALA A 27 7.84 -7.11 -4.61
C ALA A 27 9.24 -7.09 -3.99
N MET A 28 9.45 -6.35 -2.89
CA MET A 28 10.73 -6.35 -2.15
C MET A 28 11.08 -7.73 -1.57
N THR A 29 10.09 -8.59 -1.33
CA THR A 29 10.29 -9.94 -0.77
C THR A 29 10.27 -11.05 -1.82
N LYS A 30 9.90 -10.73 -3.06
CA LYS A 30 9.82 -11.66 -4.19
C LYS A 30 11.08 -11.60 -5.06
N SER A 31 11.27 -12.63 -5.87
CA SER A 31 12.39 -12.71 -6.82
C SER A 31 12.25 -11.74 -8.00
N LYS A 32 11.02 -11.35 -8.36
CA LYS A 32 10.73 -10.45 -9.48
C LYS A 32 10.24 -9.09 -8.96
N PRO A 33 10.89 -7.97 -9.33
CA PRO A 33 10.42 -6.65 -8.96
C PRO A 33 9.15 -6.28 -9.75
N CYS A 34 8.29 -5.46 -9.14
CA CYS A 34 7.15 -4.84 -9.81
C CYS A 34 7.50 -3.44 -10.33
N GLN A 35 6.67 -2.90 -11.22
CA GLN A 35 6.87 -1.54 -11.75
C GLN A 35 6.84 -0.48 -10.64
N ALA A 36 5.94 -0.64 -9.66
CA ALA A 36 5.83 0.28 -8.53
C ALA A 36 7.12 0.35 -7.68
N LEU A 37 7.79 -0.79 -7.49
CA LEU A 37 9.09 -0.83 -6.81
C LEU A 37 10.19 -0.16 -7.63
N LYS A 38 10.18 -0.36 -8.95
CA LYS A 38 11.14 0.29 -9.85
C LYS A 38 10.97 1.81 -9.83
N ASP A 39 9.75 2.30 -9.95
CA ASP A 39 9.45 3.74 -9.92
C ASP A 39 9.88 4.38 -8.59
N LEU A 40 9.72 3.64 -7.49
CA LEU A 40 10.15 4.08 -6.16
C LEU A 40 11.67 4.25 -6.10
N VAL A 41 12.43 3.30 -6.66
CA VAL A 41 13.91 3.36 -6.68
C VAL A 41 14.41 4.44 -7.62
N ASP A 42 13.82 4.54 -8.82
CA ASP A 42 14.30 5.43 -9.87
C ASP A 42 13.91 6.89 -9.61
N ASN A 43 12.70 7.14 -9.11
CA ASN A 43 12.10 8.48 -9.05
C ASN A 43 11.66 8.91 -7.65
N ASN A 44 11.77 8.04 -6.64
CA ASN A 44 11.19 8.26 -5.31
C ASN A 44 9.67 8.55 -5.34
N THR A 45 8.99 7.98 -6.33
CA THR A 45 7.55 8.09 -6.53
C THR A 45 6.95 6.70 -6.69
N ILE A 46 5.71 6.51 -6.28
CA ILE A 46 5.04 5.24 -6.48
C ILE A 46 3.67 5.41 -7.14
N THR A 47 3.40 4.53 -8.10
CA THR A 47 2.09 4.37 -8.70
C THR A 47 1.49 3.06 -8.19
N ILE A 48 0.45 3.17 -7.37
CA ILE A 48 -0.32 2.04 -6.83
C ILE A 48 -1.73 2.05 -7.44
N LYS A 49 -2.28 0.87 -7.72
CA LYS A 49 -3.67 0.73 -8.13
C LYS A 49 -4.52 0.33 -6.94
N VAL A 50 -5.37 1.26 -6.53
CA VAL A 50 -6.34 1.07 -5.44
C VAL A 50 -7.50 0.24 -5.95
N THR A 51 -7.84 -0.82 -5.22
CA THR A 51 -8.97 -1.71 -5.55
C THR A 51 -10.19 -1.41 -4.71
N GLU A 52 -9.99 -1.12 -3.43
CA GLU A 52 -11.05 -0.83 -2.47
C GLU A 52 -10.56 0.20 -1.46
N TRP A 53 -11.47 0.92 -0.83
CA TRP A 53 -11.15 1.84 0.25
C TRP A 53 -12.26 1.85 1.29
N VAL A 54 -11.87 2.17 2.52
CA VAL A 54 -12.78 2.52 3.60
C VAL A 54 -12.33 3.88 4.10
N ASP A 55 -13.28 4.80 4.10
CA ASP A 55 -13.16 6.13 4.69
C ASP A 55 -14.14 6.23 5.85
N ARG A 56 -13.76 6.99 6.87
CA ARG A 56 -14.52 7.16 8.10
C ARG A 56 -15.14 8.55 8.27
N ASP A 57 -14.96 9.43 7.28
CA ASP A 57 -15.65 10.72 7.20
C ASP A 57 -17.19 10.59 7.23
#